data_AF-A0A0Q9HPK5-F1
#
_entry.id   AF-A0A0Q9HPK5-F1
#
_cell.length_a   1.000
_cell.length_b   1.000
_cell.length_c   1.000
_cell.angle_alpha   90.00
_cell.angle_beta   90.00
_cell.angle_gamma   90.00
#
_symmetry.space_group_name_H-M   'P 1'
#
loop_
_entity.id
_entity.type
_entity.pdbx_description
1 polymer ?
#
loop_
_entity_poly.entity_id
_entity_poly.type
_entity_poly.pdbx_seq_one_letter_code
_entity_poly.pdbx_strand_id
1 'polypeptide(L)'
;MSSLKRRIAACSALLLLALAPAAVRAQSTAEEEARRRAANIAAFPEAARSLFGQRTAPANMQARAIGSYARGCLAGATALPVDGPSWQVMRLNRNRNWGHPVLIDYLEEFARDVPKITGWPGLLVGDISQPRGGPMLTGHASHQIGLDADIWLTPMPRSRLGGDARENMPAVNMARSDWRDVDPKNWTPAHTRLIKAAAGEPRVERIFVNPALKVALCREAGSDRSWLNKVRPIWGHNYHFHIRMSCPPGMPGCSGQEPPNFGDGCGTELTGWIERQHNAIFNPPKPRPGPRPKPKPPMSLDALPDECRQVLVSR
;
A
#
# COMPACT_ATOMS: atom_id res chain seq x y z
N MET A 1 40.33 -72.69 -1.68
CA MET A 1 40.90 -71.81 -2.72
C MET A 1 39.84 -70.75 -3.05
N SER A 2 39.94 -69.54 -2.49
CA SER A 2 40.39 -68.31 -3.20
C SER A 2 39.48 -67.95 -4.38
N SER A 3 38.91 -66.77 -4.56
CA SER A 3 38.96 -65.46 -3.92
C SER A 3 37.90 -64.59 -4.64
N LEU A 4 37.55 -63.44 -4.05
CA LEU A 4 37.46 -62.14 -4.74
C LEU A 4 36.13 -61.36 -4.62
N LYS A 5 36.10 -60.53 -3.56
CA LYS A 5 35.80 -59.09 -3.54
C LYS A 5 34.68 -58.54 -4.45
N ARG A 6 33.68 -57.92 -3.81
CA ARG A 6 33.45 -56.46 -3.88
C ARG A 6 32.39 -56.02 -2.86
N ARG A 7 32.86 -55.39 -1.78
CA ARG A 7 32.00 -54.58 -0.90
C ARG A 7 31.78 -53.25 -1.59
N ILE A 8 30.55 -52.97 -2.04
CA ILE A 8 30.14 -51.62 -2.44
C ILE A 8 29.77 -50.89 -1.15
N ALA A 9 30.71 -50.10 -0.64
CA ALA A 9 30.40 -49.11 0.40
C ALA A 9 29.70 -47.93 -0.28
N ALA A 10 28.37 -47.89 -0.20
CA ALA A 10 27.61 -46.70 -0.55
C ALA A 10 27.87 -45.63 0.52
N CYS A 11 28.77 -44.68 0.23
CA CYS A 11 28.90 -43.46 1.02
C CYS A 11 27.69 -42.58 0.74
N SER A 12 26.70 -42.62 1.63
CA SER A 12 25.60 -41.67 1.68
C SER A 12 26.14 -40.29 2.06
N ALA A 13 26.53 -39.48 1.06
CA ALA A 13 26.73 -38.05 1.26
C ALA A 13 25.34 -37.39 1.34
N LEU A 14 24.77 -37.31 2.55
CA LEU A 14 23.65 -36.41 2.81
C LEU A 14 24.18 -34.97 2.70
N LEU A 15 23.95 -34.34 1.54
CA LEU A 15 23.96 -32.89 1.43
C LEU A 15 22.76 -32.37 2.24
N LEU A 16 23.01 -32.01 3.50
CA LEU A 16 22.11 -31.14 4.26
C LEU A 16 22.22 -29.74 3.64
N LEU A 17 21.39 -29.46 2.62
CA LEU A 17 21.06 -28.09 2.26
C LEU A 17 20.33 -27.47 3.46
N ALA A 18 21.09 -26.77 4.30
CA ALA A 18 20.53 -25.84 5.26
C ALA A 18 19.79 -24.75 4.46
N LEU A 19 18.49 -24.94 4.27
CA LEU A 19 17.57 -23.88 3.89
C LEU A 19 17.55 -22.87 5.04
N ALA A 20 18.47 -21.91 4.99
CA ALA A 20 18.33 -20.70 5.79
C ALA A 20 16.96 -20.11 5.44
N PRO A 21 16.07 -19.88 6.42
CA PRO A 21 14.78 -19.27 6.14
C PRO A 21 15.07 -17.91 5.53
N ALA A 22 14.69 -17.72 4.26
CA ALA A 22 14.74 -16.42 3.62
C ALA A 22 13.97 -15.46 4.54
N ALA A 23 14.65 -14.42 5.04
CA ALA A 23 14.00 -13.41 5.85
C ALA A 23 12.79 -12.90 5.07
N VAL A 24 11.59 -13.19 5.56
CA VAL A 24 10.34 -12.82 4.89
C VAL A 24 10.25 -11.30 4.91
N ARG A 25 10.62 -10.66 3.81
CA ARG A 25 10.52 -9.21 3.66
C ARG A 25 9.05 -8.82 3.50
N ALA A 26 8.64 -7.75 4.18
CA ALA A 26 7.27 -7.23 4.09
C ALA A 26 6.94 -6.63 2.72
N GLN A 27 7.96 -6.26 1.93
CA GLN A 27 7.84 -5.75 0.58
C GLN A 27 8.88 -6.41 -0.33
N SER A 28 8.56 -6.49 -1.62
CA SER A 28 9.47 -7.02 -2.64
C SER A 28 10.64 -6.09 -2.92
N THR A 29 11.74 -6.67 -3.41
CA THR A 29 12.83 -5.91 -4.01
C THR A 29 12.42 -5.31 -5.35
N ALA A 30 13.21 -4.36 -5.87
CA ALA A 30 12.99 -3.82 -7.21
C ALA A 30 13.03 -4.90 -8.30
N GLU A 31 13.92 -5.89 -8.18
CA GLU A 31 14.06 -6.97 -9.16
C GLU A 31 12.82 -7.89 -9.17
N GLU A 32 12.33 -8.27 -8.00
CA GLU A 32 11.10 -9.06 -7.86
C GLU A 32 9.88 -8.31 -8.40
N GLU A 33 9.82 -7.01 -8.12
CA GLU A 33 8.74 -6.16 -8.61
C GLU A 33 8.77 -6.03 -10.13
N ALA A 34 9.94 -5.80 -10.73
CA ALA A 34 10.11 -5.75 -12.18
C ALA A 34 9.68 -7.08 -12.84
N ARG A 35 10.10 -8.22 -12.30
CA ARG A 35 9.67 -9.55 -12.77
C ARG A 35 8.15 -9.73 -12.72
N ARG A 36 7.51 -9.33 -11.62
CA ARG A 36 6.04 -9.47 -11.47
C ARG A 36 5.28 -8.55 -12.42
N ARG A 37 5.77 -7.32 -12.66
CA ARG A 37 5.18 -6.41 -13.65
C ARG A 37 5.26 -6.99 -15.06
N ALA A 38 6.44 -7.48 -15.45
CA ALA A 38 6.63 -8.12 -16.76
C ALA A 38 5.72 -9.35 -16.93
N ALA A 39 5.63 -10.22 -15.92
CA ALA A 39 4.75 -11.38 -15.95
C ALA A 39 3.26 -11.01 -16.05
N ASN A 40 2.81 -9.93 -15.37
CA ASN A 40 1.43 -9.47 -15.45
C ASN A 40 1.07 -8.96 -16.86
N ILE A 41 1.97 -8.19 -17.48
CA ILE A 41 1.78 -7.68 -18.85
C ILE A 41 1.74 -8.85 -19.83
N ALA A 42 2.70 -9.78 -19.75
CA ALA A 42 2.77 -10.93 -20.65
C ALA A 42 1.53 -11.84 -20.53
N ALA A 43 1.03 -12.07 -19.32
CA ALA A 43 -0.14 -12.91 -19.11
C ALA A 43 -1.47 -12.25 -19.53
N PHE A 44 -1.56 -10.91 -19.46
CA PHE A 44 -2.81 -10.18 -19.68
C PHE A 44 -2.58 -8.83 -20.39
N PRO A 45 -2.12 -8.82 -21.66
CA PRO A 45 -1.72 -7.58 -22.33
C PRO A 45 -2.86 -6.57 -22.48
N GLU A 46 -4.09 -7.04 -22.71
CA GLU A 46 -5.28 -6.21 -22.93
C GLU A 46 -6.04 -5.84 -21.64
N ALA A 47 -5.58 -6.32 -20.47
CA ALA A 47 -6.22 -5.97 -19.21
C ALA A 47 -6.01 -4.48 -18.90
N ALA A 48 -6.99 -3.84 -18.26
CA ALA A 48 -6.90 -2.42 -17.90
C ALA A 48 -5.62 -2.12 -17.11
N ARG A 49 -5.22 -3.00 -16.19
CA ARG A 49 -3.96 -2.84 -15.43
C ARG A 49 -2.69 -2.82 -16.29
N SER A 50 -2.67 -3.57 -17.39
CA SER A 50 -1.56 -3.62 -18.32
C SER A 50 -1.54 -2.38 -19.19
N LEU A 51 -2.71 -1.93 -19.65
CA LEU A 51 -2.85 -0.73 -20.45
C LEU A 51 -2.45 0.54 -19.67
N PHE A 52 -2.97 0.72 -18.46
CA PHE A 52 -2.64 1.86 -17.60
C PHE A 52 -1.22 1.78 -17.05
N GLY A 53 -0.77 0.60 -16.60
CA GLY A 53 0.54 0.44 -15.97
C GLY A 53 1.76 0.54 -16.88
N GLN A 54 1.54 0.62 -18.19
CA GLN A 54 2.58 0.89 -19.19
C GLN A 54 2.68 2.39 -19.55
N ARG A 55 1.75 3.24 -19.09
CA ARG A 55 1.84 4.69 -19.33
C ARG A 55 2.86 5.32 -18.39
N THR A 56 3.80 6.06 -18.97
CA THR A 56 4.92 6.68 -18.24
C THR A 56 4.70 8.16 -17.94
N ALA A 57 3.75 8.80 -18.61
CA ALA A 57 3.44 10.23 -18.51
C ALA A 57 1.92 10.46 -18.29
N PRO A 58 1.54 11.58 -17.66
CA PRO A 58 0.14 11.90 -17.41
C PRO A 58 -0.62 12.10 -18.73
N ALA A 59 -1.95 12.05 -18.65
CA ALA A 59 -2.79 12.49 -19.76
C ALA A 59 -2.73 14.02 -19.84
N ASN A 60 -2.48 14.57 -21.03
CA ASN A 60 -2.50 16.01 -21.29
C ASN A 60 -3.95 16.52 -21.34
N MET A 61 -4.55 16.62 -20.16
CA MET A 61 -5.95 16.95 -19.94
C MET A 61 -6.06 17.75 -18.65
N GLN A 62 -7.19 18.41 -18.43
CA GLN A 62 -7.51 18.98 -17.13
C GLN A 62 -7.56 17.88 -16.05
N ALA A 63 -7.06 18.21 -14.86
CA ALA A 63 -7.07 17.32 -13.71
C ALA A 63 -8.49 16.88 -13.33
N ARG A 64 -8.75 15.57 -13.35
CA ARG A 64 -10.04 14.98 -12.94
C ARG A 64 -9.83 13.59 -12.37
N ALA A 65 -10.42 13.34 -11.20
CA ALA A 65 -10.62 12.00 -10.66
C ALA A 65 -11.91 11.42 -11.26
N ILE A 66 -11.81 10.28 -11.96
CA ILE A 66 -12.92 9.71 -12.73
C ILE A 66 -13.21 8.29 -12.24
N GLY A 67 -14.46 8.03 -11.86
CA GLY A 67 -14.91 6.77 -11.28
C GLY A 67 -14.76 6.72 -9.77
N SER A 68 -14.58 5.51 -9.25
CA SER A 68 -14.35 5.24 -7.81
C SER A 68 -12.91 4.83 -7.55
N TYR A 69 -12.48 4.87 -6.29
CA TYR A 69 -11.09 4.60 -5.87
C TYR A 69 -10.47 3.30 -6.42
N ALA A 70 -11.29 2.27 -6.69
CA ALA A 70 -10.87 0.97 -7.21
C ALA A 70 -11.50 0.59 -8.57
N ARG A 71 -12.14 1.54 -9.25
CA ARG A 71 -12.71 1.39 -10.59
C ARG A 71 -12.78 2.78 -11.22
N GLY A 72 -11.65 3.24 -11.74
CA GLY A 72 -11.54 4.59 -12.27
C GLY A 72 -10.21 4.87 -12.95
N CYS A 73 -9.95 6.14 -13.24
CA CYS A 73 -8.71 6.64 -13.81
C CYS A 73 -8.48 8.11 -13.38
N LEU A 74 -7.30 8.63 -13.72
CA LEU A 74 -6.89 10.00 -13.40
C LEU A 74 -6.45 10.73 -14.68
N ALA A 75 -7.15 11.82 -15.00
CA ALA A 75 -6.75 12.77 -16.04
C ALA A 75 -5.89 13.87 -15.42
N GLY A 76 -4.94 14.44 -16.18
CA GLY A 76 -4.18 15.63 -15.76
C GLY A 76 -3.42 15.47 -14.45
N ALA A 77 -2.83 14.30 -14.20
CA ALA A 77 -2.15 14.01 -12.95
C ALA A 77 -0.95 14.94 -12.71
N THR A 78 -0.76 15.33 -11.46
CA THR A 78 0.43 16.05 -10.99
C THR A 78 1.36 15.08 -10.28
N ALA A 79 2.65 15.13 -10.57
CA ALA A 79 3.65 14.36 -9.83
C ALA A 79 3.97 15.07 -8.52
N LEU A 80 3.96 14.34 -7.40
CA LEU A 80 4.68 14.77 -6.21
C LEU A 80 6.17 14.79 -6.56
N PRO A 81 6.91 15.89 -6.33
CA PRO A 81 8.36 15.88 -6.47
C PRO A 81 8.95 14.70 -5.71
N VAL A 82 9.88 13.97 -6.34
CA VAL A 82 10.51 12.78 -5.74
C VAL A 82 11.22 13.10 -4.43
N ASP A 83 11.44 14.38 -4.18
CA ASP A 83 12.03 14.96 -3.01
C ASP A 83 11.39 16.29 -2.62
N GLY A 84 11.30 16.51 -1.32
CA GLY A 84 11.05 17.83 -0.77
C GLY A 84 11.81 18.07 0.53
N PRO A 85 11.58 19.21 1.19
CA PRO A 85 12.27 19.58 2.42
C PRO A 85 12.09 18.56 3.55
N SER A 86 10.93 17.90 3.60
CA SER A 86 10.54 16.98 4.66
C SER A 86 9.81 15.75 4.11
N TRP A 87 10.11 15.33 2.88
CA TRP A 87 9.69 14.03 2.36
C TRP A 87 10.66 13.47 1.32
N GLN A 88 10.59 12.15 1.14
CA GLN A 88 11.21 11.43 0.03
C GLN A 88 10.22 10.39 -0.51
N VAL A 89 10.06 10.33 -1.83
CA VAL A 89 9.25 9.30 -2.50
C VAL A 89 10.03 8.00 -2.59
N MET A 90 9.37 6.88 -2.26
CA MET A 90 9.92 5.53 -2.24
C MET A 90 9.51 4.72 -3.48
N ARG A 91 10.30 3.70 -3.82
CA ARG A 91 10.00 2.76 -4.92
C ARG A 91 9.70 3.48 -6.26
N LEU A 92 10.56 4.43 -6.62
CA LEU A 92 10.50 5.27 -7.82
C LEU A 92 10.33 4.45 -9.11
N ASN A 93 10.93 3.27 -9.21
CA ASN A 93 10.83 2.40 -10.38
C ASN A 93 9.39 1.99 -10.71
N ARG A 94 8.47 2.06 -9.74
CA ARG A 94 7.05 1.76 -9.97
C ARG A 94 6.33 2.87 -10.75
N ASN A 95 6.89 4.08 -10.79
CA ASN A 95 6.33 5.31 -11.35
C ASN A 95 4.93 5.63 -10.80
N ARG A 96 4.82 5.73 -9.46
CA ARG A 96 3.55 5.83 -8.73
C ARG A 96 3.40 7.08 -7.86
N ASN A 97 4.17 8.12 -8.11
CA ASN A 97 4.10 9.39 -7.38
C ASN A 97 3.17 10.43 -8.04
N TRP A 98 2.13 9.97 -8.73
CA TRP A 98 1.20 10.84 -9.45
C TRP A 98 -0.15 10.88 -8.74
N GLY A 99 -0.75 12.05 -8.63
CA GLY A 99 -2.03 12.24 -7.96
C GLY A 99 -2.84 13.38 -8.55
N HIS A 100 -4.06 13.53 -8.07
CA HIS A 100 -4.85 14.72 -8.31
C HIS A 100 -4.18 15.92 -7.59
N PRO A 101 -4.15 17.13 -8.18
CA PRO A 101 -3.48 18.29 -7.57
C PRO A 101 -3.84 18.53 -6.10
N VAL A 102 -5.11 18.35 -5.72
CA VAL A 102 -5.57 18.47 -4.31
C VAL A 102 -4.87 17.50 -3.36
N LEU A 103 -4.58 16.27 -3.79
CA LEU A 103 -3.84 15.31 -2.97
C LEU A 103 -2.36 15.71 -2.89
N ILE A 104 -1.77 16.12 -4.01
CA ILE A 104 -0.35 16.51 -4.05
C ILE A 104 -0.10 17.71 -3.13
N ASP A 105 -0.93 18.75 -3.23
CA ASP A 105 -0.92 19.92 -2.36
C ASP A 105 -1.01 19.53 -0.88
N TYR A 106 -2.00 18.71 -0.52
CA TYR A 106 -2.14 18.22 0.85
C TYR A 106 -0.91 17.42 1.32
N LEU A 107 -0.32 16.57 0.49
CA LEU A 107 0.87 15.79 0.87
C LEU A 107 2.09 16.70 1.13
N GLU A 108 2.27 17.75 0.34
CA GLU A 108 3.34 18.73 0.56
C GLU A 108 3.13 19.53 1.85
N GLU A 109 1.90 19.98 2.11
CA GLU A 109 1.51 20.64 3.36
C GLU A 109 1.72 19.73 4.57
N PHE A 110 1.18 18.52 4.51
CA PHE A 110 1.28 17.53 5.58
C PHE A 110 2.74 17.18 5.88
N ALA A 111 3.55 16.94 4.83
CA ALA A 111 4.97 16.68 4.99
C ALA A 111 5.70 17.86 5.66
N ARG A 112 5.36 19.11 5.33
CA ARG A 112 5.97 20.32 5.91
C ARG A 112 5.76 20.41 7.42
N ASP A 113 4.61 19.95 7.91
CA ASP A 113 4.26 20.03 9.34
C ASP A 113 4.74 18.82 10.15
N VAL A 114 5.10 17.70 9.50
CA VAL A 114 5.55 16.47 10.16
C VAL A 114 6.66 16.70 11.20
N PRO A 115 7.73 17.47 10.94
CA PRO A 115 8.74 17.73 11.96
C PRO A 115 8.19 18.37 13.23
N LYS A 116 7.18 19.25 13.11
CA LYS A 116 6.52 19.89 14.26
C LYS A 116 5.59 18.91 14.98
N ILE A 117 4.87 18.06 14.23
CA ILE A 117 3.90 17.10 14.77
C ILE A 117 4.60 15.94 15.51
N THR A 118 5.67 15.42 14.93
CA THR A 118 6.26 14.13 15.34
C THR A 118 7.68 14.25 15.88
N GLY A 119 8.41 15.32 15.52
CA GLY A 119 9.86 15.42 15.70
C GLY A 119 10.67 14.68 14.64
N TRP A 120 10.02 14.07 13.63
CA TRP A 120 10.71 13.35 12.57
C TRP A 120 11.32 14.32 11.55
N PRO A 121 12.41 13.96 10.86
CA PRO A 121 12.92 14.77 9.76
C PRO A 121 11.91 14.96 8.63
N GLY A 122 11.00 14.00 8.43
CA GLY A 122 10.02 14.03 7.35
C GLY A 122 9.32 12.69 7.10
N LEU A 123 8.65 12.58 5.95
CA LEU A 123 7.90 11.41 5.50
C LEU A 123 8.64 10.59 4.45
N LEU A 124 8.43 9.28 4.46
CA LEU A 124 8.66 8.42 3.30
C LEU A 124 7.31 8.16 2.64
N VAL A 125 7.14 8.68 1.42
CA VAL A 125 5.88 8.59 0.66
C VAL A 125 5.93 7.37 -0.25
N GLY A 126 4.95 6.48 -0.13
CA GLY A 126 4.78 5.26 -0.92
C GLY A 126 4.03 5.48 -2.22
N ASP A 127 3.13 4.56 -2.56
CA ASP A 127 2.34 4.66 -3.78
C ASP A 127 1.25 5.74 -3.64
N ILE A 128 1.13 6.59 -4.66
CA ILE A 128 0.02 7.54 -4.86
C ILE A 128 -0.90 7.00 -5.95
N SER A 129 -0.53 7.13 -7.21
CA SER A 129 -1.22 6.56 -8.38
C SER A 129 -0.25 6.51 -9.55
N GLN A 130 -0.59 5.73 -10.58
CA GLN A 130 0.14 5.75 -11.86
C GLN A 130 -0.11 7.09 -12.59
N PRO A 131 0.66 7.46 -13.62
CA PRO A 131 0.52 8.77 -14.28
C PRO A 131 -0.88 9.06 -14.83
N ARG A 132 -1.64 8.02 -15.16
CA ARG A 132 -3.03 8.11 -15.64
C ARG A 132 -4.02 7.42 -14.70
N GLY A 133 -3.60 7.14 -13.48
CA GLY A 133 -4.37 6.36 -12.52
C GLY A 133 -4.60 4.93 -13.01
N GLY A 134 -5.83 4.46 -12.89
CA GLY A 134 -6.25 3.15 -13.39
C GLY A 134 -5.77 1.97 -12.53
N PRO A 135 -6.26 0.75 -12.81
CA PRO A 135 -5.81 -0.45 -12.13
C PRO A 135 -4.29 -0.64 -12.21
N MET A 136 -3.67 -1.06 -11.11
CA MET A 136 -2.22 -1.25 -11.04
C MET A 136 -1.80 -2.68 -11.45
N LEU A 137 -0.61 -2.81 -12.04
CA LEU A 137 -0.01 -4.11 -12.36
C LEU A 137 0.18 -5.02 -11.14
N THR A 138 0.42 -4.41 -9.98
CA THR A 138 0.84 -5.04 -8.73
C THR A 138 0.43 -4.17 -7.54
N GLY A 139 0.27 -4.78 -6.36
CA GLY A 139 0.00 -4.06 -5.12
C GLY A 139 -1.49 -3.75 -4.94
N HIS A 140 -1.85 -2.47 -4.98
CA HIS A 140 -3.12 -1.97 -4.48
C HIS A 140 -4.28 -2.24 -5.45
N ALA A 141 -5.46 -2.55 -4.90
CA ALA A 141 -6.70 -2.60 -5.67
C ALA A 141 -7.29 -1.18 -5.92
N SER A 142 -6.97 -0.21 -5.04
CA SER A 142 -7.38 1.19 -5.18
C SER A 142 -6.27 2.04 -5.83
N HIS A 143 -6.11 3.33 -5.47
CA HIS A 143 -5.11 4.24 -6.08
C HIS A 143 -5.33 4.50 -7.56
N GLN A 144 -6.57 4.38 -8.03
CA GLN A 144 -6.88 4.50 -9.46
C GLN A 144 -7.23 5.93 -9.89
N ILE A 145 -7.63 6.80 -8.96
CA ILE A 145 -8.21 8.12 -9.29
C ILE A 145 -7.39 9.30 -8.74
N GLY A 146 -6.17 9.06 -8.23
CA GLY A 146 -5.30 10.14 -7.74
C GLY A 146 -5.68 10.74 -6.39
N LEU A 147 -6.49 10.04 -5.59
CA LEU A 147 -6.98 10.51 -4.29
C LEU A 147 -6.56 9.58 -3.13
N ASP A 148 -5.62 8.67 -3.38
CA ASP A 148 -5.06 7.75 -2.40
C ASP A 148 -3.54 7.92 -2.29
N ALA A 149 -2.99 7.82 -1.09
CA ALA A 149 -1.54 7.84 -0.87
C ALA A 149 -1.13 6.96 0.31
N ASP A 150 -0.09 6.15 0.13
CA ASP A 150 0.53 5.43 1.24
C ASP A 150 1.63 6.24 1.87
N ILE A 151 1.62 6.34 3.20
CA ILE A 151 2.67 6.97 3.98
C ILE A 151 3.30 5.90 4.87
N TRP A 152 4.61 5.70 4.71
CA TRP A 152 5.34 4.75 5.54
C TRP A 152 5.33 5.22 7.00
N LEU A 153 5.23 4.26 7.90
CA LEU A 153 5.35 4.51 9.34
C LEU A 153 6.81 4.60 9.78
N THR A 154 7.76 4.31 8.89
CA THR A 154 9.19 4.56 9.13
C THR A 154 9.50 6.04 8.90
N PRO A 155 10.09 6.75 9.89
CA PRO A 155 10.51 8.14 9.72
C PRO A 155 11.50 8.30 8.58
N MET A 156 11.41 9.42 7.85
CA MET A 156 12.44 9.77 6.87
C MET A 156 13.80 9.96 7.59
N PRO A 157 14.89 9.36 7.09
CA PRO A 157 16.22 9.63 7.64
C PRO A 157 16.64 11.08 7.36
N ARG A 158 17.55 11.62 8.19
CA ARG A 158 18.11 12.97 7.99
C ARG A 158 18.95 13.07 6.72
N SER A 159 19.62 11.99 6.35
CA SER A 159 20.31 11.89 5.07
C SER A 159 19.34 11.53 3.96
N ARG A 160 19.64 12.02 2.77
CA ARG A 160 18.91 11.65 1.56
C ARG A 160 19.19 10.20 1.19
N LEU A 161 18.14 9.43 0.96
CA LEU A 161 18.21 8.08 0.44
C LEU A 161 18.53 8.13 -1.06
N GLY A 162 19.56 7.39 -1.47
CA GLY A 162 19.83 7.14 -2.90
C GLY A 162 18.75 6.28 -3.55
N GLY A 163 18.75 6.22 -4.89
CA GLY A 163 17.74 5.48 -5.66
C GLY A 163 17.61 4.01 -5.22
N ASP A 164 18.72 3.26 -5.20
CA ASP A 164 18.71 1.85 -4.78
C ASP A 164 18.19 1.65 -3.34
N ALA A 165 18.56 2.54 -2.42
CA ALA A 165 18.05 2.48 -1.06
C ALA A 165 16.52 2.69 -1.00
N ARG A 166 15.96 3.61 -1.79
CA ARG A 166 14.51 3.80 -1.90
C ARG A 166 13.80 2.59 -2.52
N GLU A 167 14.49 1.89 -3.40
CA GLU A 167 13.99 0.70 -4.09
C GLU A 167 14.05 -0.57 -3.25
N ASN A 168 14.99 -0.67 -2.30
CA ASN A 168 15.28 -1.92 -1.59
C ASN A 168 15.26 -1.83 -0.06
N MET A 169 15.04 -0.64 0.53
CA MET A 169 14.86 -0.48 1.97
C MET A 169 13.70 -1.37 2.46
N PRO A 170 13.91 -2.21 3.49
CA PRO A 170 12.84 -3.03 4.04
C PRO A 170 11.86 -2.18 4.85
N ALA A 171 10.58 -2.51 4.78
CA ALA A 171 9.58 -1.88 5.63
C ALA A 171 9.64 -2.45 7.06
N VAL A 172 9.44 -1.59 8.07
CA VAL A 172 9.41 -1.98 9.48
C VAL A 172 7.98 -2.37 9.87
N ASN A 173 7.79 -3.60 10.33
CA ASN A 173 6.50 -4.06 10.84
C ASN A 173 6.20 -3.40 12.19
N MET A 174 5.13 -2.63 12.27
CA MET A 174 4.66 -1.96 13.48
C MET A 174 3.76 -2.85 14.35
N ALA A 175 3.28 -3.99 13.83
CA ALA A 175 2.48 -4.94 14.61
C ALA A 175 3.38 -5.94 15.35
N ARG A 176 3.00 -6.27 16.60
CA ARG A 176 3.63 -7.32 17.40
C ARG A 176 3.47 -8.69 16.74
N SER A 177 4.32 -9.64 17.13
CA SER A 177 4.32 -11.00 16.59
C SER A 177 2.99 -11.74 16.67
N ASP A 178 2.09 -11.40 17.60
CA ASP A 178 0.75 -12.00 17.73
C ASP A 178 -0.34 -11.27 16.92
N TRP A 179 0.02 -10.14 16.28
CA TRP A 179 -0.87 -9.30 15.46
C TRP A 179 -2.10 -8.74 16.20
N ARG A 180 -2.03 -8.64 17.52
CA ARG A 180 -3.13 -8.12 18.37
C ARG A 180 -2.91 -6.69 18.86
N ASP A 181 -1.68 -6.19 18.81
CA ASP A 181 -1.30 -4.82 19.20
C ASP A 181 -0.01 -4.41 18.46
N VAL A 182 0.40 -3.16 18.63
CA VAL A 182 1.68 -2.66 18.11
C VAL A 182 2.88 -3.28 18.81
N ASP A 183 4.00 -3.41 18.09
CA ASP A 183 5.29 -3.74 18.70
C ASP A 183 5.89 -2.47 19.34
N PRO A 184 6.04 -2.41 20.68
CA PRO A 184 6.57 -1.24 21.37
C PRO A 184 8.03 -0.92 21.00
N LYS A 185 8.76 -1.83 20.34
CA LYS A 185 10.10 -1.54 19.81
C LYS A 185 10.08 -0.63 18.59
N ASN A 186 9.00 -0.67 17.81
CA ASN A 186 8.89 0.05 16.53
C ASN A 186 7.87 1.20 16.61
N TRP A 187 6.80 1.03 17.39
CA TRP A 187 5.77 2.03 17.57
C TRP A 187 6.08 3.01 18.70
N THR A 188 5.83 4.29 18.44
CA THR A 188 6.05 5.39 19.39
C THR A 188 4.86 6.35 19.33
N PRO A 189 4.65 7.20 20.37
CA PRO A 189 3.56 8.19 20.36
C PRO A 189 3.58 9.15 19.16
N ALA A 190 4.72 9.31 18.48
CA ALA A 190 4.84 10.10 17.26
C ALA A 190 3.97 9.55 16.12
N HIS A 191 3.81 8.23 16.02
CA HIS A 191 2.97 7.59 15.00
C HIS A 191 1.50 7.93 15.21
N THR A 192 1.02 7.91 16.46
CA THR A 192 -0.35 8.32 16.79
C THR A 192 -0.57 9.78 16.47
N ARG A 193 0.37 10.68 16.80
CA ARG A 193 0.26 12.10 16.42
C ARG A 193 0.22 12.31 14.90
N LEU A 194 1.03 11.56 14.15
CA LEU A 194 1.05 11.60 12.69
C LEU A 194 -0.32 11.22 12.10
N ILE A 195 -0.84 10.06 12.50
CA ILE A 195 -2.12 9.54 11.98
C ILE A 195 -3.29 10.42 12.44
N LYS A 196 -3.25 10.91 13.68
CA LYS A 196 -4.25 11.87 14.19
C LYS A 196 -4.26 13.14 13.37
N ALA A 197 -3.10 13.71 13.05
CA ALA A 197 -3.00 14.90 12.22
C ALA A 197 -3.56 14.65 10.81
N ALA A 198 -3.22 13.52 10.19
CA ALA A 198 -3.76 13.15 8.88
C ALA A 198 -5.28 12.95 8.90
N ALA A 199 -5.82 12.31 9.94
CA ALA A 199 -7.27 12.13 10.09
C ALA A 199 -8.01 13.44 10.42
N GLY A 200 -7.32 14.40 11.03
CA GLY A 200 -7.85 15.72 11.34
C GLY A 200 -8.07 16.62 10.11
N GLU A 201 -7.40 16.35 8.99
CA GLU A 201 -7.57 17.09 7.73
C GLU A 201 -9.01 16.95 7.19
N PRO A 202 -9.74 18.06 6.96
CA PRO A 202 -11.10 18.02 6.42
C PRO A 202 -11.23 17.31 5.06
N ARG A 203 -10.23 17.45 4.18
CA ARG A 203 -10.22 16.81 2.85
C ARG A 203 -10.01 15.29 2.90
N VAL A 204 -9.53 14.74 4.03
CA VAL A 204 -9.35 13.29 4.21
C VAL A 204 -10.68 12.64 4.55
N GLU A 205 -11.07 11.61 3.78
CA GLU A 205 -12.27 10.81 4.01
C GLU A 205 -11.98 9.62 4.94
N ARG A 206 -10.86 8.92 4.69
CA ARG A 206 -10.44 7.74 5.45
C ARG A 206 -8.94 7.64 5.59
N ILE A 207 -8.54 7.02 6.70
CA ILE A 207 -7.20 6.48 6.91
C ILE A 207 -7.32 4.98 7.10
N PHE A 208 -6.61 4.17 6.33
CA PHE A 208 -6.56 2.72 6.57
C PHE A 208 -5.27 2.31 7.27
N VAL A 209 -5.41 1.47 8.30
CA VAL A 209 -4.31 0.94 9.12
C VAL A 209 -4.57 -0.53 9.42
N ASN A 210 -3.53 -1.26 9.82
CA ASN A 210 -3.71 -2.60 10.37
C ASN A 210 -4.62 -2.58 11.62
N PRO A 211 -5.44 -3.62 11.88
CA PRO A 211 -6.19 -3.78 13.12
C PRO A 211 -5.35 -3.57 14.40
N ALA A 212 -4.14 -4.13 14.45
CA ALA A 212 -3.23 -4.01 15.59
C ALA A 212 -2.82 -2.55 15.87
N LEU A 213 -2.67 -1.74 14.82
CA LEU A 213 -2.34 -0.32 14.95
C LEU A 213 -3.57 0.48 15.40
N LYS A 214 -4.76 0.13 14.90
CA LYS A 214 -6.01 0.75 15.37
C LYS A 214 -6.23 0.52 16.88
N VAL A 215 -5.81 -0.62 17.44
CA VAL A 215 -5.82 -0.85 18.90
C VAL A 215 -5.00 0.20 19.63
N ALA A 216 -3.76 0.45 19.21
CA ALA A 216 -2.90 1.46 19.80
C ALA A 216 -3.50 2.87 19.67
N LEU A 217 -4.02 3.22 18.49
CA LEU A 217 -4.68 4.51 18.26
C LEU A 217 -5.91 4.70 19.17
N CYS A 218 -6.72 3.66 19.36
CA CYS A 218 -7.86 3.69 20.27
C CYS A 218 -7.45 3.89 21.73
N ARG A 219 -6.36 3.26 22.16
CA ARG A 219 -5.78 3.41 23.51
C ARG A 219 -5.18 4.80 23.72
N GLU A 220 -4.53 5.35 22.71
CA GLU A 220 -3.73 6.59 22.79
C GLU A 220 -4.50 7.87 22.44
N ALA A 221 -5.74 7.77 21.94
CA ALA A 221 -6.51 8.93 21.50
C ALA A 221 -6.86 9.96 22.59
N GLY A 222 -6.85 9.55 23.87
CA GLY A 222 -7.29 10.42 24.97
C GLY A 222 -8.78 10.76 24.86
N SER A 223 -9.13 11.99 25.27
CA SER A 223 -10.51 12.50 25.27
C SER A 223 -11.01 12.93 23.88
N ASP A 224 -10.14 13.51 23.04
CA ASP A 224 -10.47 13.82 21.65
C ASP A 224 -10.30 12.60 20.75
N ARG A 225 -11.44 11.92 20.56
CA ARG A 225 -11.57 10.68 19.80
C ARG A 225 -12.25 10.87 18.44
N SER A 226 -12.66 12.10 18.12
CA SER A 226 -13.47 12.41 16.93
C SER A 226 -12.81 11.89 15.64
N TRP A 227 -11.51 12.14 15.48
CA TRP A 227 -10.69 11.72 14.34
C TRP A 227 -10.62 10.21 14.10
N LEU A 228 -10.91 9.37 15.11
CA LEU A 228 -10.90 7.92 14.96
C LEU A 228 -12.02 7.42 14.03
N ASN A 229 -13.08 8.19 13.81
CA ASN A 229 -14.17 7.83 12.89
C ASN A 229 -13.68 7.61 11.45
N LYS A 230 -12.62 8.32 11.03
CA LYS A 230 -11.98 8.16 9.70
C LYS A 230 -10.98 7.00 9.65
N VAL A 231 -10.50 6.51 10.79
CA VAL A 231 -9.46 5.48 10.83
C VAL A 231 -10.08 4.08 10.79
N ARG A 232 -9.84 3.34 9.72
CA ARG A 232 -10.49 2.06 9.41
C ARG A 232 -9.49 0.90 9.41
N PRO A 233 -9.76 -0.19 10.15
CA PRO A 233 -8.91 -1.37 10.12
C PRO A 233 -9.01 -2.10 8.78
N ILE A 234 -7.87 -2.52 8.22
CA ILE A 234 -7.79 -3.35 7.03
C ILE A 234 -6.56 -4.27 7.07
N TRP A 235 -6.61 -5.40 6.38
CA TRP A 235 -5.48 -6.33 6.22
C TRP A 235 -4.22 -5.63 5.68
N GLY A 236 -3.04 -6.10 6.07
CA GLY A 236 -1.78 -5.43 5.72
C GLY A 236 -1.63 -4.12 6.51
N HIS A 237 -1.16 -3.04 5.87
CA HIS A 237 -1.09 -1.69 6.47
C HIS A 237 -0.43 -1.64 7.84
N ASN A 238 0.52 -2.55 8.06
CA ASN A 238 1.25 -2.72 9.31
C ASN A 238 2.61 -2.01 9.28
N TYR A 239 2.99 -1.41 8.15
CA TYR A 239 4.24 -0.65 7.99
C TYR A 239 4.04 0.69 7.25
N HIS A 240 2.82 0.94 6.79
CA HIS A 240 2.35 2.20 6.22
C HIS A 240 0.89 2.40 6.64
N PHE A 241 0.40 3.63 6.56
CA PHE A 241 -1.02 3.92 6.56
C PHE A 241 -1.43 4.48 5.21
N HIS A 242 -2.67 4.20 4.81
CA HIS A 242 -3.23 4.64 3.53
C HIS A 242 -4.13 5.84 3.80
N ILE A 243 -3.85 6.97 3.15
CA ILE A 243 -4.70 8.16 3.12
C ILE A 243 -5.65 8.07 1.93
N ARG A 244 -6.94 8.33 2.16
CA ARG A 244 -7.94 8.53 1.12
C ARG A 244 -8.58 9.90 1.27
N MET A 245 -8.45 10.73 0.24
CA MET A 245 -9.12 12.03 0.14
C MET A 245 -10.56 11.85 -0.33
N SER A 246 -11.46 12.74 0.08
CA SER A 246 -12.78 12.84 -0.52
C SER A 246 -12.69 13.30 -1.98
N CYS A 247 -13.71 12.96 -2.78
CA CYS A 247 -13.90 13.60 -4.08
C CYS A 247 -13.97 15.12 -3.91
N PRO A 248 -13.17 15.91 -4.66
CA PRO A 248 -13.23 17.36 -4.60
C PRO A 248 -14.65 17.89 -4.87
N PRO A 249 -15.13 18.90 -4.12
CA PRO A 249 -16.48 19.44 -4.32
C PRO A 249 -16.73 19.87 -5.75
N GLY A 250 -17.90 19.51 -6.29
CA GLY A 250 -18.30 19.88 -7.65
C GLY A 250 -17.53 19.16 -8.76
N MET A 251 -16.74 18.12 -8.47
CA MET A 251 -16.03 17.35 -9.49
C MET A 251 -16.94 16.28 -10.13
N PRO A 252 -17.44 16.49 -11.36
CA PRO A 252 -18.28 15.50 -12.01
C PRO A 252 -17.47 14.24 -12.34
N GLY A 253 -18.11 13.09 -12.19
CA GLY A 253 -17.50 11.79 -12.49
C GLY A 253 -16.65 11.22 -11.37
N CYS A 254 -16.36 11.95 -10.28
CA CYS A 254 -15.73 11.37 -9.09
C CYS A 254 -16.81 10.76 -8.18
N SER A 255 -16.66 9.47 -7.87
CA SER A 255 -17.58 8.75 -6.97
C SER A 255 -16.88 8.42 -5.65
N GLY A 256 -17.37 9.05 -4.57
CA GLY A 256 -16.95 8.78 -3.21
C GLY A 256 -17.43 7.43 -2.69
N GLN A 257 -17.31 7.22 -1.39
CA GLN A 257 -17.83 6.04 -0.70
C GLN A 257 -18.90 6.45 0.31
N GLU A 258 -19.74 5.48 0.73
CA GLU A 258 -20.64 5.69 1.87
C GLU A 258 -19.84 6.14 3.09
N PRO A 259 -20.32 7.04 3.96
CA PRO A 259 -19.60 7.45 5.16
C PRO A 259 -19.25 6.25 6.07
N PRO A 260 -18.17 6.32 6.87
CA PRO A 260 -17.93 5.33 7.92
C PRO A 260 -19.10 5.21 8.88
N ASN A 261 -19.28 4.03 9.47
CA ASN A 261 -20.23 3.84 10.57
C ASN A 261 -19.96 4.85 11.70
N PHE A 262 -21.01 5.29 12.38
CA PHE A 262 -20.90 6.23 13.48
C PHE A 262 -20.03 5.67 14.63
N GLY A 263 -19.29 6.56 15.29
CA GLY A 263 -18.41 6.23 16.41
C GLY A 263 -16.93 6.15 16.06
N ASP A 264 -16.11 5.82 17.06
CA ASP A 264 -14.65 5.73 16.93
C ASP A 264 -14.14 4.39 16.36
N GLY A 265 -15.04 3.41 16.23
CA GLY A 265 -14.76 2.08 15.72
C GLY A 265 -13.88 1.22 16.63
N CYS A 266 -13.77 1.54 17.93
CA CYS A 266 -12.85 0.87 18.86
C CYS A 266 -13.45 -0.33 19.62
N GLY A 267 -14.75 -0.56 19.48
CA GLY A 267 -15.47 -1.65 20.16
C GLY A 267 -15.49 -2.97 19.36
N THR A 268 -16.65 -3.62 19.32
CA THR A 268 -16.88 -4.95 18.72
C THR A 268 -16.37 -5.07 17.28
N GLU A 269 -16.48 -4.00 16.48
CA GLU A 269 -15.93 -3.98 15.13
C GLU A 269 -14.43 -4.30 15.11
N LEU A 270 -13.65 -3.60 15.92
CA LEU A 270 -12.20 -3.77 15.98
C LEU A 270 -11.82 -5.14 16.54
N THR A 271 -12.50 -5.61 17.59
CA THR A 271 -12.31 -6.96 18.12
C THR A 271 -12.53 -8.02 17.04
N GLY A 272 -13.60 -7.89 16.23
CA GLY A 272 -13.86 -8.80 15.12
C GLY A 272 -12.77 -8.76 14.04
N TRP A 273 -12.18 -7.60 13.76
CA TRP A 273 -11.03 -7.48 12.86
C TRP A 273 -9.78 -8.18 13.40
N ILE A 274 -9.47 -8.03 14.68
CA ILE A 274 -8.33 -8.68 15.34
C ILE A 274 -8.47 -10.19 15.29
N GLU A 275 -9.64 -10.73 15.64
CA GLU A 275 -9.85 -12.18 15.65
C GLU A 275 -9.82 -12.78 14.24
N ARG A 276 -10.41 -12.11 13.25
CA ARG A 276 -10.26 -12.52 11.85
C ARG A 276 -8.79 -12.51 11.44
N GLN A 277 -8.05 -11.46 11.80
CA GLN A 277 -6.64 -11.32 11.49
C GLN A 277 -5.79 -12.43 12.09
N HIS A 278 -5.93 -12.65 13.39
CA HIS A 278 -5.18 -13.66 14.11
C HIS A 278 -5.47 -15.05 13.55
N ASN A 279 -6.74 -15.39 13.33
CA ASN A 279 -7.11 -16.69 12.77
C ASN A 279 -6.57 -16.89 11.34
N ALA A 280 -6.60 -15.87 10.49
CA ALA A 280 -6.06 -15.99 9.13
C ALA A 280 -4.54 -16.25 9.10
N ILE A 281 -3.80 -15.73 10.08
CA ILE A 281 -2.34 -15.84 10.15
C ILE A 281 -1.91 -17.15 10.84
N PHE A 282 -2.50 -17.46 11.99
CA PHE A 282 -2.06 -18.56 12.85
C PHE A 282 -2.87 -19.85 12.68
N ASN A 283 -4.12 -19.74 12.23
CA ASN A 283 -5.03 -20.86 12.03
C ASN A 283 -5.60 -20.88 10.59
N PRO A 284 -4.76 -20.80 9.54
CA PRO A 284 -5.25 -20.74 8.18
C PRO A 284 -6.08 -21.98 7.84
N PRO A 285 -7.23 -21.83 7.16
CA PRO A 285 -8.06 -22.96 6.81
C PRO A 285 -7.27 -23.95 5.96
N LYS A 286 -7.46 -25.25 6.22
CA LYS A 286 -6.85 -26.31 5.41
C LYS A 286 -7.27 -26.14 3.94
N PRO A 287 -6.37 -26.39 2.98
CA PRO A 287 -6.73 -26.39 1.57
C PRO A 287 -7.94 -27.30 1.33
N ARG A 288 -8.96 -26.78 0.65
CA ARG A 288 -10.14 -27.59 0.30
C ARG A 288 -9.70 -28.72 -0.66
N PRO A 289 -10.19 -29.96 -0.49
CA PRO A 289 -10.00 -31.01 -1.48
C PRO A 289 -10.60 -30.61 -2.82
N GLY A 290 -9.89 -30.90 -3.92
CA GLY A 290 -10.34 -30.62 -5.29
C GLY A 290 -9.49 -29.59 -6.04
N PRO A 291 -9.81 -29.35 -7.33
CA PRO A 291 -9.09 -28.37 -8.14
C PRO A 291 -9.26 -26.97 -7.56
N ARG A 292 -8.17 -26.19 -7.51
CA ARG A 292 -8.23 -24.80 -7.07
C ARG A 292 -9.16 -24.01 -8.01
N PRO A 293 -10.03 -23.13 -7.48
CA PRO A 293 -10.85 -22.26 -8.30
C PRO A 293 -9.97 -21.48 -9.29
N LYS A 294 -10.42 -21.38 -10.55
CA LYS A 294 -9.73 -20.53 -11.53
C LYS A 294 -9.72 -19.08 -11.01
N PRO A 295 -8.59 -18.36 -11.09
CA PRO A 295 -8.55 -16.95 -10.75
C PRO A 295 -9.58 -16.18 -11.56
N LYS A 296 -10.22 -15.17 -10.96
CA LYS A 296 -11.08 -14.25 -11.72
C LYS A 296 -10.23 -13.56 -12.79
N PRO A 297 -10.78 -13.34 -14.00
CA PRO A 297 -10.07 -12.59 -15.03
C PRO A 297 -9.79 -11.17 -14.52
N PRO A 298 -8.70 -10.53 -14.97
CA PRO A 298 -8.43 -9.15 -14.62
C PRO A 298 -9.50 -8.22 -15.21
N MET A 299 -9.64 -7.04 -14.61
CA MET A 299 -10.56 -6.00 -15.08
C MET A 299 -10.26 -5.63 -16.55
N SER A 300 -11.29 -5.66 -17.40
CA SER A 300 -11.22 -5.16 -18.77
C SER A 300 -11.33 -3.63 -18.80
N LEU A 301 -10.96 -3.02 -19.92
CA LEU A 301 -11.16 -1.59 -20.12
C LEU A 301 -12.65 -1.19 -20.13
N ASP A 302 -13.54 -2.08 -20.59
CA ASP A 302 -15.01 -1.86 -20.58
C ASP A 302 -15.62 -1.83 -19.17
N ALA A 303 -14.90 -2.31 -18.16
CA ALA A 303 -15.36 -2.27 -16.78
C ALA A 303 -15.04 -0.94 -16.07
N LEU A 304 -14.37 0.00 -16.74
CA LEU A 304 -14.05 1.35 -16.26
C LEU A 304 -15.04 2.38 -16.85
N PRO A 305 -15.17 3.58 -16.24
CA PRO A 305 -15.90 4.69 -16.86
C PRO A 305 -15.42 4.98 -18.29
N ASP A 306 -16.32 5.38 -19.18
CA ASP A 306 -16.03 5.55 -20.61
C ASP A 306 -14.93 6.57 -20.87
N GLU A 307 -14.86 7.63 -20.06
CA GLU A 307 -13.83 8.67 -20.16
C GLU A 307 -12.42 8.11 -19.92
N CYS A 308 -12.28 6.97 -19.23
CA CYS A 308 -10.98 6.36 -19.00
C CYS A 308 -10.32 5.85 -20.27
N ARG A 309 -11.08 5.59 -21.34
CA ARG A 309 -10.51 5.33 -22.67
C ARG A 309 -9.80 6.55 -23.21
N GLN A 310 -10.43 7.72 -23.10
CA GLN A 310 -9.88 8.99 -23.56
C GLN A 310 -8.62 9.35 -22.79
N VAL A 311 -8.65 9.19 -21.46
CA VAL A 311 -7.47 9.36 -20.59
C VAL A 311 -6.33 8.43 -21.04
N LEU A 312 -6.64 7.16 -21.29
CA LEU A 312 -5.62 6.16 -21.67
C LEU A 312 -4.94 6.46 -23.01
N VAL A 313 -5.65 7.07 -23.98
CA VAL A 313 -5.12 7.36 -25.33
C VAL A 313 -4.70 8.81 -25.54
N SER A 314 -4.93 9.71 -24.57
CA SER A 314 -4.48 11.10 -24.62
C SER A 314 -3.00 11.19 -25.01
N ARG A 315 -2.71 12.05 -25.98
CA ARG A 315 -1.33 12.38 -26.41
C ARG A 315 -0.82 13.57 -25.62
#